data_AF-A0ABD5WAG3-F1
#
_entry.id   AF-A0ABD5WAG3-F1
#
_cell.length_a   1.000
_cell.length_b   1.000
_cell.length_c   1.000
_cell.angle_alpha   90.00
_cell.angle_beta   90.00
_cell.angle_gamma   90.00
#
_symmetry.space_group_name_H-M   'P 1'
#
loop_
_entity.id
_entity.type
_entity.pdbx_description
1 polymer ?
#
loop_
_entity_poly.entity_id
_entity_poly.type
_entity_poly.pdbx_seq_one_letter_code
_entity_poly.pdbx_strand_id
1 'polypeptide(L)'
;MTVLLGVSAYVPRSRIAASTIAEAWDGFRARGVEEKRVAGADEDTVTMAVAAAQRAIADADVDRAAIGTLALGTTTPPVDEGDVGVTVSEILGLEASVDVRTATQSTRAGTRALRTAVESTGTAVAVASDAPLGAPDDAVDHAAGAGAVAVVAGDGEVPTDSVEGDRPTVTGTATYGREYPGTRFRRRGAETVETYGAAAYEREAYTSTLAGAYAALSDPPTDVAPTAPDGSLPGRAGRAIDGATVHHLADELGDTGAASPLFGLLAAWEAGADSVAVLGYGDGAGVDAVAIEGTRSVEWRRPASDLTYAEYLRTRGHVLPSGGDR
;
A
#
# COMPACT_ATOMS: atom_id res chain seq x y z
N MET A 1 21.38 4.35 12.44
CA MET A 1 20.79 3.25 11.63
C MET A 1 19.33 3.24 11.96
N THR A 2 18.46 3.27 10.96
CA THR A 2 17.01 3.31 11.19
C THR A 2 16.47 1.89 11.30
N VAL A 3 15.68 1.63 12.33
CA VAL A 3 15.06 0.33 12.62
C VAL A 3 13.54 0.45 12.48
N LEU A 4 12.90 -0.61 12.01
CA LEU A 4 11.46 -0.78 12.07
C LEU A 4 11.12 -1.35 13.45
N LEU A 5 10.65 -0.48 14.34
CA LEU A 5 10.34 -0.80 15.74
C LEU A 5 9.03 -1.58 15.87
N GLY A 6 8.06 -1.31 15.00
CA GLY A 6 6.82 -2.05 14.95
C GLY A 6 6.14 -1.95 13.59
N VAL A 7 5.41 -2.99 13.21
CA VAL A 7 4.73 -3.10 11.92
C VAL A 7 3.38 -3.74 12.11
N SER A 8 2.35 -3.20 11.47
CA SER A 8 1.03 -3.83 11.47
C SER A 8 0.27 -3.50 10.19
N ALA A 9 -0.78 -4.26 9.94
CA ALA A 9 -1.68 -4.01 8.83
C ALA A 9 -3.15 -4.08 9.25
N TYR A 10 -3.99 -3.45 8.46
CA TYR A 10 -5.43 -3.57 8.50
C TYR A 10 -5.94 -4.02 7.15
N VAL A 11 -6.76 -5.07 7.18
CA VAL A 11 -7.46 -5.60 6.00
C VAL A 11 -8.96 -5.59 6.30
N PRO A 12 -9.80 -5.06 5.40
CA PRO A 12 -11.25 -5.15 5.51
C PRO A 12 -11.74 -6.60 5.63
N ARG A 13 -12.83 -6.79 6.37
CA ARG A 13 -13.44 -8.12 6.52
C ARG A 13 -14.20 -8.52 5.27
N SER A 14 -14.84 -7.56 4.60
CA SER A 14 -15.65 -7.84 3.42
C SER A 14 -14.75 -8.28 2.27
N ARG A 15 -15.16 -9.36 1.60
CA ARG A 15 -14.44 -9.97 0.51
C ARG A 15 -15.39 -10.27 -0.63
N ILE A 16 -14.92 -10.11 -1.86
CA ILE A 16 -15.61 -10.67 -3.04
C ILE A 16 -14.64 -11.51 -3.87
N ALA A 17 -15.09 -12.69 -4.30
CA ALA A 17 -14.34 -13.57 -5.18
C ALA A 17 -14.44 -13.07 -6.63
N ALA A 18 -13.37 -13.26 -7.41
CA ALA A 18 -13.35 -12.95 -8.83
C ALA A 18 -14.44 -13.72 -9.61
N SER A 19 -14.74 -14.96 -9.20
CA SER A 19 -15.81 -15.78 -9.78
C SER A 19 -17.20 -15.14 -9.62
N THR A 20 -17.49 -14.55 -8.46
CA THR A 20 -18.76 -13.86 -8.19
C THR A 20 -18.97 -12.65 -9.11
N ILE A 21 -17.89 -11.91 -9.40
CA ILE A 21 -17.94 -10.79 -10.36
C ILE A 21 -18.04 -11.33 -11.80
N ALA A 22 -17.31 -12.40 -12.12
CA ALA A 22 -17.35 -13.02 -13.44
C ALA A 22 -18.75 -13.52 -13.84
N GLU A 23 -19.49 -14.07 -12.88
CA GLU A 23 -20.88 -14.50 -13.09
C GLU A 23 -21.81 -13.33 -13.47
N ALA A 24 -21.55 -12.12 -12.99
CA ALA A 24 -22.36 -10.94 -13.27
C ALA A 24 -22.02 -10.26 -14.61
N TRP A 25 -20.75 -10.28 -15.02
CA TRP A 25 -20.25 -9.58 -16.21
C TRP A 25 -19.86 -10.47 -17.40
N ASP A 26 -20.11 -11.79 -17.31
CA ASP A 26 -19.60 -12.80 -18.24
C ASP A 26 -18.06 -12.74 -18.38
N GLY A 27 -17.39 -12.51 -17.25
CA GLY A 27 -15.94 -12.46 -17.17
C GLY A 27 -15.39 -11.54 -16.10
N PHE A 28 -14.14 -11.81 -15.72
CA PHE A 28 -13.38 -10.99 -14.78
C PHE A 28 -12.15 -10.43 -15.49
N ARG A 29 -11.96 -9.12 -15.38
CA ARG A 29 -11.04 -8.35 -16.25
C ARG A 29 -9.69 -8.02 -15.59
N ALA A 30 -9.58 -8.18 -14.28
CA ALA A 30 -8.31 -8.04 -13.56
C ALA A 30 -7.53 -9.35 -13.58
N ARG A 31 -6.31 -9.34 -14.11
CA ARG A 31 -5.53 -10.57 -14.28
C ARG A 31 -4.82 -10.94 -12.98
N GLY A 32 -4.84 -12.23 -12.64
CA GLY A 32 -4.13 -12.76 -11.47
C GLY A 32 -4.75 -12.36 -10.14
N VAL A 33 -5.96 -11.78 -10.12
CA VAL A 33 -6.72 -11.51 -8.90
C VAL A 33 -7.74 -12.64 -8.71
N GLU A 34 -7.72 -13.31 -7.56
CA GLU A 34 -8.63 -14.42 -7.24
C GLU A 34 -9.77 -13.96 -6.32
N GLU A 35 -9.44 -13.10 -5.38
CA GLU A 35 -10.37 -12.41 -4.51
C GLU A 35 -9.84 -11.01 -4.19
N LYS A 36 -10.70 -10.14 -3.67
CA LYS A 36 -10.28 -8.81 -3.21
C LYS A 36 -11.01 -8.39 -1.96
N ARG A 37 -10.37 -7.50 -1.20
CA ARG A 37 -10.89 -6.96 0.07
C ARG A 37 -11.60 -5.64 -0.20
N VAL A 38 -12.78 -5.49 0.39
CA VAL A 38 -13.67 -4.37 0.11
C VAL A 38 -13.92 -3.63 1.42
N ALA A 39 -13.58 -2.34 1.46
CA ALA A 39 -13.91 -1.49 2.59
C ALA A 39 -15.44 -1.46 2.77
N GLY A 40 -15.91 -1.79 3.96
CA GLY A 40 -17.30 -1.68 4.38
C GLY A 40 -17.79 -0.23 4.50
N ALA A 41 -19.06 -0.05 4.86
CA ALA A 41 -19.66 1.27 5.00
C ALA A 41 -19.08 2.12 6.15
N ASP A 42 -18.45 1.48 7.13
CA ASP A 42 -17.75 2.06 8.27
C ASP A 42 -16.22 2.07 8.10
N GLU A 43 -15.72 1.67 6.92
CA GLU A 43 -14.30 1.58 6.61
C GLU A 43 -13.94 2.59 5.51
N ASP A 44 -12.95 3.42 5.77
CA ASP A 44 -12.32 4.30 4.79
C ASP A 44 -10.80 4.35 5.03
N THR A 45 -10.07 5.13 4.23
CA THR A 45 -8.63 5.31 4.40
C THR A 45 -8.26 5.77 5.82
N VAL A 46 -9.03 6.63 6.47
CA VAL A 46 -8.71 7.16 7.80
C VAL A 46 -8.89 6.07 8.85
N THR A 47 -10.02 5.35 8.83
CA THR A 47 -10.28 4.31 9.83
C THR A 47 -9.33 3.13 9.70
N MET A 48 -9.00 2.71 8.46
CA MET A 48 -8.01 1.68 8.20
C MET A 48 -6.60 2.13 8.62
N ALA A 49 -6.20 3.37 8.32
CA ALA A 49 -4.93 3.94 8.73
C ALA A 49 -4.78 3.96 10.25
N VAL A 50 -5.79 4.46 10.97
CA VAL A 50 -5.82 4.47 12.44
C VAL A 50 -5.69 3.06 12.99
N ALA A 51 -6.46 2.09 12.49
CA ALA A 51 -6.44 0.73 13.00
C ALA A 51 -5.09 0.03 12.81
N ALA A 52 -4.43 0.24 11.66
CA ALA A 52 -3.08 -0.26 11.42
C ALA A 52 -2.05 0.45 12.32
N ALA A 53 -2.09 1.78 12.41
CA ALA A 53 -1.14 2.56 13.19
C ALA A 53 -1.23 2.30 14.69
N GLN A 54 -2.43 2.18 15.25
CA GLN A 54 -2.61 1.83 16.67
C GLN A 54 -1.92 0.51 17.02
N ARG A 55 -2.04 -0.49 16.15
CA ARG A 55 -1.40 -1.80 16.34
C ARG A 55 0.10 -1.74 16.14
N ALA A 56 0.58 -0.99 15.14
CA ALA A 56 2.03 -0.82 14.91
C ALA A 56 2.70 -0.08 16.08
N ILE A 57 2.05 0.93 16.66
CA ILE A 57 2.53 1.64 17.86
C ILE A 57 2.56 0.71 19.07
N ALA A 58 1.52 -0.11 19.26
CA ALA A 58 1.49 -1.11 20.33
C ALA A 58 2.57 -2.19 20.16
N ASP A 59 2.77 -2.65 18.92
CA ASP A 59 3.80 -3.61 18.53
C ASP A 59 5.23 -3.06 18.76
N ALA A 60 5.42 -1.76 18.53
CA ALA A 60 6.69 -1.08 18.78
C ALA A 60 6.99 -0.84 20.27
N ASP A 61 5.99 -0.96 21.15
CA ASP A 61 6.07 -0.64 22.59
C ASP A 61 6.66 0.77 22.84
N VAL A 62 6.23 1.76 22.04
CA VAL A 62 6.66 3.16 22.16
C VAL A 62 5.60 4.04 22.80
N ASP A 63 6.04 4.99 23.62
CA ASP A 63 5.16 6.05 24.12
C ASP A 63 4.73 6.94 22.95
N ARG A 64 3.43 7.25 22.88
CA ARG A 64 2.87 8.16 21.86
C ARG A 64 3.50 9.56 21.96
N ALA A 65 3.90 9.99 23.15
CA ALA A 65 4.58 11.27 23.36
C ALA A 65 5.98 11.33 22.74
N ALA A 66 6.59 10.16 22.43
CA ALA A 66 7.89 10.09 21.75
C ALA A 66 7.79 10.17 20.23
N ILE A 67 6.58 10.06 19.65
CA ILE A 67 6.36 10.11 18.21
C ILE A 67 6.47 11.56 17.74
N GLY A 68 7.55 11.88 17.02
CA GLY A 68 7.82 13.22 16.50
C GLY A 68 7.26 13.46 15.10
N THR A 69 6.92 12.41 14.36
CA THR A 69 6.40 12.52 12.98
C THR A 69 5.35 11.47 12.68
N LEU A 70 4.26 11.88 12.02
CA LEU A 70 3.28 11.00 11.41
C LEU A 70 3.25 11.27 9.90
N ALA A 71 3.58 10.28 9.09
CA ALA A 71 3.50 10.34 7.64
C ALA A 71 2.35 9.46 7.14
N LEU A 72 1.38 10.06 6.43
CA LEU A 72 0.23 9.35 5.84
C LEU A 72 0.34 9.35 4.32
N GLY A 73 0.20 8.20 3.68
CA GLY A 73 0.18 8.02 2.24
C GLY A 73 -1.15 7.46 1.75
N THR A 74 -1.87 8.21 0.91
CA THR A 74 -3.15 7.76 0.34
C THR A 74 -3.49 8.45 -0.98
N THR A 75 -4.13 7.74 -1.90
CA THR A 75 -4.80 8.27 -3.09
C THR A 75 -6.31 8.35 -2.94
N THR A 76 -6.89 7.87 -1.84
CA THR A 76 -8.35 7.88 -1.57
C THR A 76 -8.70 8.55 -0.25
N PRO A 77 -8.29 9.82 -0.01
CA PRO A 77 -8.80 10.53 1.16
C PRO A 77 -10.33 10.64 1.09
N PRO A 78 -11.05 10.57 2.22
CA PRO A 78 -12.51 10.68 2.25
C PRO A 78 -13.03 12.10 1.93
N VAL A 79 -12.12 13.08 1.84
CA VAL A 79 -12.41 14.47 1.51
C VAL A 79 -11.47 14.98 0.42
N ASP A 80 -11.98 15.83 -0.47
CA ASP A 80 -11.18 16.45 -1.54
C ASP A 80 -10.23 17.54 -1.00
N GLU A 81 -10.61 18.22 0.08
CA GLU A 81 -9.83 19.27 0.72
C GLU A 81 -9.96 19.14 2.25
N GLY A 82 -8.81 19.08 2.93
CA GLY A 82 -8.72 18.89 4.37
C GLY A 82 -7.46 18.11 4.75
N ASP A 83 -6.94 18.34 5.95
CA ASP A 83 -5.78 17.60 6.44
C ASP A 83 -6.21 16.29 7.13
N VAL A 84 -6.32 15.24 6.31
CA VAL A 84 -6.66 13.90 6.79
C VAL A 84 -5.56 13.30 7.68
N GLY A 85 -4.31 13.73 7.53
CA GLY A 85 -3.21 13.30 8.40
C GLY A 85 -3.39 13.81 9.82
N VAL A 86 -3.81 15.08 9.98
CA VAL A 86 -4.12 15.66 11.31
C VAL A 86 -5.29 14.92 11.95
N THR A 87 -6.30 14.54 11.16
CA THR A 87 -7.42 13.72 11.66
C THR A 87 -6.94 12.37 12.19
N VAL A 88 -6.06 11.68 11.45
CA VAL A 88 -5.44 10.42 11.92
C VAL A 88 -4.63 10.64 13.19
N SER A 89 -3.82 11.70 13.24
CA SER A 89 -3.00 12.06 14.41
C SER A 89 -3.81 12.24 15.69
N GLU A 90 -4.90 13.01 15.61
CA GLU A 90 -5.80 13.28 16.73
C GLU A 90 -6.50 12.01 17.22
N ILE A 91 -6.98 11.15 16.31
CA ILE A 91 -7.61 9.86 16.67
C ILE A 91 -6.59 8.91 17.31
N LEU A 92 -5.34 8.96 16.85
CA LEU A 92 -4.22 8.24 17.46
C LEU A 92 -3.77 8.86 18.79
N GLY A 93 -4.32 10.01 19.22
CA GLY A 93 -3.93 10.66 20.46
C GLY A 93 -2.44 10.98 20.54
N LEU A 94 -1.86 11.44 19.42
CA LEU A 94 -0.49 11.95 19.39
C LEU A 94 -0.45 13.38 19.94
N GLU A 95 0.74 13.84 20.31
CA GLU A 95 0.94 15.22 20.77
C GLU A 95 0.61 16.23 19.66
N ALA A 96 0.02 17.37 20.03
CA ALA A 96 -0.34 18.43 19.08
C ALA A 96 0.86 19.04 18.33
N SER A 97 2.08 18.80 18.82
CA SER A 97 3.34 19.22 18.18
C SER A 97 3.92 18.21 17.21
N VAL A 98 3.28 17.05 16.99
CA VAL A 98 3.75 16.04 16.03
C VAL A 98 3.76 16.62 14.62
N ASP A 99 4.85 16.39 13.89
CA ASP A 99 4.94 16.81 12.48
C ASP A 99 4.12 15.85 11.61
N VAL A 100 3.01 16.35 11.06
CA VAL A 100 2.12 15.56 10.20
C VAL A 100 2.46 15.83 8.74
N ARG A 101 2.78 14.78 7.99
CA ARG A 101 3.10 14.85 6.56
C ARG A 101 2.20 13.94 5.76
N THR A 102 1.30 14.52 4.97
CA THR A 102 0.38 13.75 4.13
C THR A 102 0.85 13.77 2.68
N ALA A 103 1.08 12.59 2.10
CA ALA A 103 1.39 12.39 0.69
C ALA A 103 0.14 11.86 -0.04
N THR A 104 -0.23 12.52 -1.16
CA THR A 104 -1.39 12.12 -1.97
C THR A 104 -1.09 12.13 -3.48
N GLN A 105 -2.14 12.03 -4.31
CA GLN A 105 -2.17 12.09 -5.79
C GLN A 105 -1.53 10.93 -6.55
N SER A 106 -0.71 10.09 -5.92
CA SER A 106 -0.01 8.99 -6.57
C SER A 106 0.09 7.80 -5.63
N THR A 107 0.02 6.56 -6.13
CA THR A 107 0.19 5.34 -5.30
C THR A 107 1.59 5.25 -4.68
N ARG A 108 2.55 6.01 -5.20
CA ARG A 108 3.85 6.26 -4.55
C ARG A 108 3.71 6.95 -3.17
N ALA A 109 2.54 7.50 -2.83
CA ALA A 109 2.27 8.11 -1.54
C ALA A 109 2.61 7.21 -0.35
N GLY A 110 2.34 5.91 -0.43
CA GLY A 110 2.61 4.97 0.66
C GLY A 110 4.11 4.80 0.95
N THR A 111 4.92 4.62 -0.09
CA THR A 111 6.38 4.56 0.07
C THR A 111 7.00 5.92 0.36
N ARG A 112 6.39 7.03 -0.06
CA ARG A 112 6.78 8.37 0.43
C ARG A 112 6.55 8.51 1.93
N ALA A 113 5.43 7.99 2.45
CA ALA A 113 5.19 7.98 3.88
C ALA A 113 6.24 7.13 4.61
N LEU A 114 6.54 5.92 4.12
CA LEU A 114 7.61 5.07 4.65
C LEU A 114 8.96 5.79 4.65
N ARG A 115 9.37 6.37 3.51
CA ARG A 115 10.61 7.14 3.38
C ARG A 115 10.67 8.31 4.35
N THR A 116 9.57 9.05 4.45
CA THR A 116 9.45 10.16 5.39
C THR A 116 9.72 9.69 6.82
N ALA A 117 9.14 8.58 7.26
CA ALA A 117 9.36 8.07 8.61
C ALA A 117 10.81 7.59 8.80
N VAL A 118 11.39 6.86 7.84
CA VAL A 118 12.74 6.29 8.02
C VAL A 118 13.87 7.32 7.86
N GLU A 119 13.59 8.44 7.19
CA GLU A 119 14.49 9.60 7.05
C GLU A 119 14.26 10.66 8.15
N SER A 120 13.22 10.50 8.98
CA SER A 120 12.96 11.40 10.12
C SER A 120 13.89 11.10 11.30
N THR A 121 14.17 12.12 12.10
CA THR A 121 14.93 11.97 13.35
C THR A 121 14.02 11.53 14.49
N GLY A 122 14.45 10.57 15.30
CA GLY A 122 13.64 10.02 16.40
C GLY A 122 12.54 9.08 15.90
N THR A 123 11.51 8.88 16.73
CA THR A 123 10.41 7.94 16.42
C THR A 123 9.41 8.58 15.47
N ALA A 124 9.10 7.89 14.38
CA ALA A 124 8.15 8.31 13.36
C ALA A 124 7.21 7.16 12.96
N VAL A 125 5.98 7.49 12.62
CA VAL A 125 4.98 6.54 12.13
C VAL A 125 4.72 6.80 10.66
N ALA A 126 4.90 5.81 9.80
CA ALA A 126 4.42 5.81 8.43
C ALA A 126 3.14 4.98 8.33
N VAL A 127 2.15 5.47 7.60
CA VAL A 127 0.94 4.72 7.28
C VAL A 127 0.65 4.86 5.80
N ALA A 128 0.52 3.74 5.10
CA ALA A 128 -0.02 3.69 3.76
C ALA A 128 -1.42 3.08 3.84
N SER A 129 -2.45 3.78 3.36
CA SER A 129 -3.82 3.28 3.39
C SER A 129 -4.59 3.74 2.16
N ASP A 130 -5.27 2.81 1.51
CA ASP A 130 -6.01 3.09 0.28
C ASP A 130 -7.16 2.12 0.06
N ALA A 131 -8.18 2.60 -0.66
CA ALA A 131 -9.33 1.84 -1.12
C ALA A 131 -9.76 2.35 -2.51
N PRO A 132 -8.95 2.13 -3.57
CA PRO A 132 -9.25 2.64 -4.91
C PRO A 132 -10.63 2.19 -5.40
N LEU A 133 -11.21 2.96 -6.32
CA LEU A 133 -12.48 2.70 -6.96
C LEU A 133 -12.33 2.78 -8.48
N GLY A 134 -12.99 1.89 -9.22
CA GLY A 134 -13.09 1.95 -10.68
C GLY A 134 -14.54 1.90 -11.13
N ALA A 135 -14.77 1.86 -12.45
CA ALA A 135 -16.10 1.57 -12.99
C ALA A 135 -16.43 0.07 -12.80
N PRO A 136 -17.67 -0.30 -12.38
CA PRO A 136 -18.02 -1.68 -12.03
C PRO A 136 -17.73 -2.75 -13.08
N ASP A 137 -17.73 -2.38 -14.36
CA ASP A 137 -17.52 -3.25 -15.50
C ASP A 137 -16.08 -3.25 -16.04
N ASP A 138 -15.16 -2.56 -15.37
CA ASP A 138 -13.79 -2.37 -15.82
C ASP A 138 -12.75 -3.16 -15.01
N ALA A 139 -11.59 -3.41 -15.63
CA ALA A 139 -10.46 -4.09 -15.00
C ALA A 139 -9.96 -3.37 -13.73
N VAL A 140 -10.01 -2.03 -13.70
CA VAL A 140 -9.60 -1.26 -12.53
C VAL A 140 -10.47 -1.58 -11.32
N ASP A 141 -11.80 -1.60 -11.47
CA ASP A 141 -12.66 -1.95 -10.35
C ASP A 141 -12.56 -3.44 -10.01
N HIS A 142 -12.47 -4.32 -11.01
CA HIS A 142 -12.26 -5.75 -10.78
C HIS A 142 -11.00 -6.02 -9.94
N ALA A 143 -9.93 -5.23 -10.09
CA ALA A 143 -8.73 -5.31 -9.25
C ALA A 143 -8.89 -4.57 -7.91
N ALA A 144 -9.63 -3.47 -7.86
CA ALA A 144 -9.64 -2.52 -6.76
C ALA A 144 -10.04 -3.14 -5.41
N GLY A 145 -9.05 -3.29 -4.54
CA GLY A 145 -9.18 -3.76 -3.17
C GLY A 145 -9.13 -2.62 -2.16
N ALA A 146 -8.74 -2.94 -0.93
CA ALA A 146 -8.56 -1.97 0.14
C ALA A 146 -7.69 -2.53 1.27
N GLY A 147 -6.94 -1.65 1.92
CA GLY A 147 -6.15 -2.01 3.10
C GLY A 147 -5.24 -0.89 3.60
N ALA A 148 -4.57 -1.14 4.73
CA ALA A 148 -3.56 -0.27 5.27
C ALA A 148 -2.39 -1.06 5.85
N VAL A 149 -1.18 -0.49 5.76
CA VAL A 149 0.00 -0.96 6.48
C VAL A 149 0.61 0.23 7.21
N ALA A 150 0.99 0.03 8.47
CA ALA A 150 1.66 1.01 9.29
C ALA A 150 3.00 0.48 9.79
N VAL A 151 3.99 1.38 9.84
CA VAL A 151 5.36 1.10 10.26
C VAL A 151 5.78 2.18 11.25
N VAL A 152 6.28 1.79 12.40
CA VAL A 152 6.97 2.67 13.35
C VAL A 152 8.46 2.54 13.07
N ALA A 153 9.09 3.64 12.65
CA ALA A 153 10.52 3.73 12.45
C ALA A 153 11.15 4.53 13.58
N GLY A 154 12.41 4.25 13.90
CA GLY A 154 13.17 5.08 14.82
C GLY A 154 14.65 4.74 14.85
N ASP A 155 15.37 5.53 15.64
CA ASP A 155 16.77 5.27 15.93
C ASP A 155 16.88 4.07 16.87
N GLY A 156 17.64 3.06 16.46
CA GLY A 156 17.87 1.88 17.28
C GLY A 156 19.24 1.25 17.01
N GLU A 157 19.84 0.72 18.08
CA GLU A 157 20.86 -0.32 17.95
C GLU A 157 20.13 -1.65 17.86
N VAL A 158 20.54 -2.53 16.93
CA VAL A 158 20.11 -3.94 16.96
C VAL A 158 20.92 -4.59 18.09
N PRO A 159 20.30 -4.97 19.23
CA PRO A 159 21.06 -5.59 20.32
C PRO A 159 21.69 -6.89 19.80
N THR A 160 22.95 -7.17 20.16
CA THR A 160 23.62 -8.43 19.77
C THR A 160 22.89 -9.68 20.27
N ASP A 161 22.00 -9.52 21.25
CA ASP A 161 21.23 -10.59 21.90
C ASP A 161 19.72 -10.55 21.55
N SER A 162 19.27 -9.65 20.67
CA SER A 162 17.90 -9.75 20.15
C SER A 162 17.78 -11.01 19.30
N VAL A 163 16.66 -11.72 19.43
CA VAL A 163 16.33 -12.85 18.55
C VAL A 163 16.54 -12.37 17.10
N GLU A 164 17.41 -13.05 16.35
CA GLU A 164 17.62 -12.79 14.93
C GLU A 164 16.24 -12.73 14.24
N GLY A 165 15.91 -11.60 13.60
CA GLY A 165 14.67 -11.46 12.80
C GLY A 165 13.46 -10.81 13.48
N ASP A 166 13.63 -9.87 14.43
CA ASP A 166 12.50 -9.05 14.92
C ASP A 166 12.71 -7.53 14.85
N ARG A 167 13.85 -7.06 14.34
CA ARG A 167 14.15 -5.62 14.20
C ARG A 167 14.74 -5.31 12.82
N PRO A 168 13.91 -5.28 11.78
CA PRO A 168 14.37 -4.94 10.44
C PRO A 168 15.02 -3.57 10.40
N THR A 169 16.06 -3.40 9.60
CA THR A 169 16.83 -2.16 9.46
C THR A 169 16.76 -1.65 8.04
N VAL A 170 16.75 -0.33 7.88
CA VAL A 170 16.79 0.30 6.56
C VAL A 170 18.23 0.45 6.11
N THR A 171 18.60 -0.20 5.00
CA THR A 171 19.98 -0.21 4.46
C THR A 171 20.17 0.81 3.34
N GLY A 172 19.09 1.27 2.72
CA GLY A 172 19.15 2.30 1.69
C GLY A 172 17.78 2.80 1.26
N THR A 173 17.75 4.04 0.76
CA THR A 173 16.59 4.60 0.07
C THR A 173 17.03 5.17 -1.28
N ALA A 174 16.14 5.14 -2.27
CA ALA A 174 16.38 5.77 -3.56
C ALA A 174 15.08 6.30 -4.17
N THR A 175 15.22 7.25 -5.10
CA THR A 175 14.14 7.76 -5.93
C THR A 175 14.54 7.72 -7.38
N TYR A 176 13.60 7.32 -8.23
CA TYR A 176 13.72 7.51 -9.67
C TYR A 176 12.44 8.12 -10.22
N GLY A 177 12.57 8.99 -11.21
CA GLY A 177 11.43 9.68 -11.84
C GLY A 177 11.67 9.88 -13.31
N ARG A 178 10.68 9.50 -14.11
CA ARG A 178 10.60 9.79 -15.54
C ARG A 178 9.12 9.95 -15.87
N GLU A 179 8.79 10.97 -16.65
CA GLU A 179 7.40 11.28 -16.95
C GLU A 179 6.79 10.23 -17.89
N TYR A 180 5.65 9.66 -17.47
CA TYR A 180 4.79 8.83 -18.32
C TYR A 180 3.32 9.22 -18.12
N PRO A 181 2.81 10.25 -18.82
CA PRO A 181 1.43 10.70 -18.62
C PRO A 181 0.42 9.63 -19.06
N GLY A 182 -0.64 9.46 -18.27
CA GLY A 182 -1.81 8.70 -18.70
C GLY A 182 -1.77 7.19 -18.47
N THR A 183 -0.81 6.66 -17.71
CA THR A 183 -0.76 5.22 -17.37
C THR A 183 -1.99 4.81 -16.54
N ARG A 184 -2.30 5.58 -15.51
CA ARG A 184 -3.49 5.49 -14.65
C ARG A 184 -3.70 6.82 -13.95
N PHE A 185 -4.94 7.28 -13.84
CA PHE A 185 -5.24 8.58 -13.25
C PHE A 185 -6.67 8.65 -12.73
N ARG A 186 -6.93 9.61 -11.84
CA ARG A 186 -8.28 10.02 -11.45
C ARG A 186 -8.46 11.46 -11.86
N ARG A 187 -9.53 11.77 -12.60
CA ARG A 187 -9.83 13.16 -12.97
C ARG A 187 -10.24 13.94 -11.73
N ARG A 188 -9.94 15.24 -11.70
CA ARG A 188 -10.38 16.12 -10.62
C ARG A 188 -11.91 16.06 -10.50
N GLY A 189 -12.41 15.78 -9.29
CA GLY A 189 -13.84 15.64 -9.00
C GLY A 189 -14.46 14.30 -9.41
N ALA A 190 -13.66 13.34 -9.89
CA ALA A 190 -14.10 11.97 -10.09
C ALA A 190 -13.65 11.08 -8.91
N GLU A 191 -14.43 10.05 -8.60
CA GLU A 191 -14.08 9.03 -7.59
C GLU A 191 -13.37 7.83 -8.24
N THR A 192 -13.67 7.55 -9.50
CA THR A 192 -13.17 6.38 -10.23
C THR A 192 -11.82 6.64 -10.86
N VAL A 193 -10.92 5.68 -10.70
CA VAL A 193 -9.64 5.61 -11.39
C VAL A 193 -9.84 5.06 -12.81
N GLU A 194 -9.07 5.60 -13.75
CA GLU A 194 -9.14 5.29 -15.17
C GLU A 194 -7.74 5.03 -15.75
N THR A 195 -7.70 4.40 -16.92
CA THR A 195 -6.50 4.18 -17.73
C THR A 195 -6.82 4.48 -19.21
N TYR A 196 -5.82 4.84 -20.01
CA TYR A 196 -5.96 4.91 -21.47
C TYR A 196 -5.89 3.53 -22.15
N GLY A 197 -5.58 2.46 -21.42
CA GLY A 197 -5.50 1.09 -21.94
C GLY A 197 -4.29 0.85 -22.84
N ALA A 198 -3.21 1.62 -22.65
CA ALA A 198 -2.00 1.56 -23.45
C ALA A 198 -1.01 0.56 -22.85
N ALA A 199 -1.38 -0.72 -22.81
CA ALA A 199 -0.69 -1.74 -22.02
C ALA A 199 0.84 -1.86 -22.27
N ALA A 200 1.31 -1.64 -23.50
CA ALA A 200 2.76 -1.66 -23.79
C ALA A 200 3.47 -0.46 -23.14
N TYR A 201 2.86 0.71 -23.21
CA TYR A 201 3.36 1.95 -22.63
C TYR A 201 3.35 1.91 -21.10
N GLU A 202 2.24 1.45 -20.51
CA GLU A 202 2.12 1.25 -19.06
C GLU A 202 3.16 0.27 -18.52
N ARG A 203 3.40 -0.84 -19.24
CA ARG A 203 4.43 -1.81 -18.87
C ARG A 203 5.82 -1.20 -18.94
N GLU A 204 6.11 -0.41 -19.96
CA GLU A 204 7.40 0.28 -20.07
C GLU A 204 7.60 1.29 -18.93
N ALA A 205 6.57 2.09 -18.62
CA ALA A 205 6.60 3.04 -17.52
C ALA A 205 6.93 2.33 -16.20
N TYR A 206 6.21 1.23 -15.92
CA TYR A 206 6.41 0.40 -14.74
C TYR A 206 7.81 -0.22 -14.69
N THR A 207 8.23 -0.96 -15.73
CA THR A 207 9.50 -1.70 -15.69
C THR A 207 10.73 -0.80 -15.72
N SER A 208 10.72 0.25 -16.54
CA SER A 208 11.89 1.14 -16.67
C SER A 208 12.12 1.98 -15.41
N THR A 209 11.06 2.46 -14.75
CA THR A 209 11.20 3.25 -13.54
C THR A 209 11.54 2.41 -12.31
N LEU A 210 11.01 1.18 -12.22
CA LEU A 210 11.42 0.21 -11.20
C LEU A 210 12.90 -0.12 -11.32
N ALA A 211 13.37 -0.47 -12.53
CA ALA A 211 14.78 -0.76 -12.76
C ALA A 211 15.67 0.46 -12.44
N GLY A 212 15.22 1.67 -12.78
CA GLY A 212 15.94 2.91 -12.45
C GLY A 212 16.07 3.16 -10.95
N ALA A 213 15.01 2.94 -10.16
CA ALA A 213 15.07 3.10 -8.71
C ALA A 213 15.89 1.98 -8.05
N TYR A 214 15.75 0.75 -8.52
CA TYR A 214 16.50 -0.41 -8.02
C TYR A 214 18.01 -0.22 -8.24
N ALA A 215 18.42 0.20 -9.44
CA ALA A 215 19.83 0.46 -9.76
C ALA A 215 20.44 1.66 -9.01
N ALA A 216 19.60 2.51 -8.42
CA ALA A 216 20.04 3.64 -7.60
C ALA A 216 20.28 3.27 -6.12
N LEU A 217 19.85 2.08 -5.69
CA LEU A 217 20.26 1.52 -4.39
C LEU A 217 21.72 1.05 -4.47
N SER A 218 22.48 1.26 -3.40
CA SER A 218 23.90 0.89 -3.37
C SER A 218 24.12 -0.62 -3.28
N ASP A 219 23.27 -1.31 -2.53
CA ASP A 219 23.29 -2.77 -2.36
C ASP A 219 21.84 -3.28 -2.39
N PRO A 220 21.27 -3.47 -3.59
CA PRO A 220 19.85 -3.78 -3.71
C PRO A 220 19.54 -5.27 -3.42
N PRO A 221 18.54 -5.57 -2.57
CA PRO A 221 18.10 -6.93 -2.32
C PRO A 221 17.49 -7.63 -3.53
N THR A 222 17.65 -8.95 -3.64
CA THR A 222 17.06 -9.76 -4.73
C THR A 222 15.56 -9.97 -4.57
N ASP A 223 15.03 -9.95 -3.35
CA ASP A 223 13.61 -10.02 -3.11
C ASP A 223 13.01 -8.62 -3.21
N VAL A 224 11.98 -8.47 -4.03
CA VAL A 224 11.38 -7.16 -4.35
C VAL A 224 9.88 -7.17 -4.07
N ALA A 225 9.40 -6.10 -3.46
CA ALA A 225 7.99 -5.88 -3.14
C ALA A 225 7.49 -4.63 -3.88
N PRO A 226 7.09 -4.76 -5.17
CA PRO A 226 6.67 -3.61 -5.96
C PRO A 226 5.16 -3.32 -5.79
N THR A 227 4.74 -2.10 -6.13
CA THR A 227 3.30 -1.75 -6.22
C THR A 227 2.56 -2.71 -7.15
N ALA A 228 1.43 -3.23 -6.71
CA ALA A 228 0.69 -4.29 -7.38
C ALA A 228 -0.76 -3.87 -7.70
N PRO A 229 -1.00 -3.20 -8.85
CA PRO A 229 -2.34 -2.78 -9.26
C PRO A 229 -3.19 -3.93 -9.82
N ASP A 230 -2.59 -5.10 -10.09
CA ASP A 230 -3.23 -6.38 -10.38
C ASP A 230 -2.23 -7.52 -10.05
N GLY A 231 -2.65 -8.79 -10.19
CA GLY A 231 -1.79 -9.95 -9.90
C GLY A 231 -0.81 -10.32 -11.02
N SER A 232 -0.73 -9.56 -12.10
CA SER A 232 0.06 -9.87 -13.30
C SER A 232 1.18 -8.87 -13.61
N LEU A 233 0.97 -7.58 -13.33
CA LEU A 233 1.94 -6.51 -13.57
C LEU A 233 3.18 -6.65 -12.68
N PRO A 234 3.08 -6.97 -11.37
CA PRO A 234 4.23 -7.18 -10.50
C PRO A 234 5.24 -8.19 -11.03
N GLY A 235 4.79 -9.29 -11.63
CA GLY A 235 5.67 -10.30 -12.24
C GLY A 235 6.56 -9.76 -13.37
N ARG A 236 6.32 -8.54 -13.86
CA ARG A 236 7.22 -7.83 -14.78
C ARG A 236 8.42 -7.21 -14.08
N ALA A 237 8.35 -6.92 -12.78
CA ALA A 237 9.48 -6.46 -11.99
C ALA A 237 10.63 -7.48 -12.03
N GLY A 238 10.36 -8.77 -11.83
CA GLY A 238 11.37 -9.84 -11.92
C GLY A 238 11.96 -10.06 -13.32
N ARG A 239 11.36 -9.47 -14.37
CA ARG A 239 11.96 -9.45 -15.73
C ARG A 239 12.78 -8.19 -15.98
N ALA A 240 12.43 -7.10 -15.30
CA ALA A 240 13.10 -5.81 -15.41
C ALA A 240 14.35 -5.74 -14.53
N ILE A 241 14.31 -6.47 -13.40
CA ILE A 241 15.37 -6.60 -12.42
C ILE A 241 15.84 -8.04 -12.49
N ASP A 242 17.06 -8.25 -13.00
CA ASP A 242 17.59 -9.58 -13.27
C ASP A 242 17.72 -10.40 -11.97
N GLY A 243 17.16 -11.62 -11.98
CA GLY A 243 17.20 -12.53 -10.83
C GLY A 243 16.28 -12.18 -9.65
N ALA A 244 15.42 -11.16 -9.77
CA ALA A 244 14.58 -10.75 -8.63
C ALA A 244 13.39 -11.69 -8.38
N THR A 245 13.20 -12.03 -7.10
CA THR A 245 12.00 -12.72 -6.60
C THR A 245 10.95 -11.66 -6.25
N VAL A 246 9.75 -11.75 -6.84
CA VAL A 246 8.70 -10.75 -6.66
C VAL A 246 7.68 -11.19 -5.61
N HIS A 247 7.40 -10.31 -4.65
CA HIS A 247 6.42 -10.52 -3.59
C HIS A 247 5.29 -9.49 -3.68
N HIS A 248 4.04 -9.94 -3.65
CA HIS A 248 2.83 -9.12 -3.62
C HIS A 248 1.64 -9.92 -3.09
N LEU A 249 0.53 -9.23 -2.81
CA LEU A 249 -0.73 -9.85 -2.34
C LEU A 249 -1.96 -9.42 -3.16
N ALA A 250 -1.75 -8.95 -4.40
CA ALA A 250 -2.86 -8.49 -5.25
C ALA A 250 -3.84 -9.62 -5.65
N ASP A 251 -3.41 -10.87 -5.57
CA ASP A 251 -4.23 -12.07 -5.79
C ASP A 251 -5.28 -12.28 -4.70
N GLU A 252 -4.97 -11.96 -3.45
CA GLU A 252 -5.84 -12.16 -2.27
C GLU A 252 -6.48 -10.86 -1.73
N LEU A 253 -5.81 -9.73 -1.94
CA LEU A 253 -6.25 -8.42 -1.43
C LEU A 253 -6.82 -7.51 -2.51
N GLY A 254 -6.49 -7.77 -3.77
CA GLY A 254 -6.65 -6.82 -4.87
C GLY A 254 -5.65 -5.67 -4.80
N ASP A 255 -5.90 -4.65 -5.62
CA ASP A 255 -5.15 -3.40 -5.64
C ASP A 255 -5.46 -2.57 -4.38
N THR A 256 -4.54 -2.61 -3.42
CA THR A 256 -4.57 -1.81 -2.18
C THR A 256 -3.90 -0.44 -2.37
N GLY A 257 -3.71 0.01 -3.61
CA GLY A 257 -3.20 1.33 -3.97
C GLY A 257 -1.84 1.60 -3.33
N ALA A 258 -1.76 2.69 -2.57
CA ALA A 258 -0.55 3.12 -1.88
C ALA A 258 0.00 2.09 -0.87
N ALA A 259 -0.84 1.21 -0.31
CA ALA A 259 -0.42 0.20 0.66
C ALA A 259 0.21 -1.04 0.00
N SER A 260 0.01 -1.24 -1.31
CA SER A 260 0.41 -2.47 -2.01
C SER A 260 1.89 -2.88 -1.87
N PRO A 261 2.90 -1.98 -2.01
CA PRO A 261 4.30 -2.39 -1.84
C PRO A 261 4.62 -2.78 -0.39
N LEU A 262 3.92 -2.20 0.60
CA LEU A 262 4.12 -2.55 2.01
C LEU A 262 3.44 -3.88 2.35
N PHE A 263 2.32 -4.23 1.71
CA PHE A 263 1.78 -5.59 1.77
C PHE A 263 2.73 -6.60 1.11
N GLY A 264 3.40 -6.23 0.02
CA GLY A 264 4.45 -7.05 -0.59
C GLY A 264 5.63 -7.32 0.37
N LEU A 265 6.00 -6.36 1.22
CA LEU A 265 7.00 -6.57 2.28
C LEU A 265 6.55 -7.65 3.27
N LEU A 266 5.29 -7.60 3.71
CA LEU A 266 4.74 -8.61 4.62
C LEU A 266 4.75 -10.01 3.97
N ALA A 267 4.38 -10.10 2.69
CA ALA A 267 4.45 -11.36 1.94
C ALA A 267 5.89 -11.89 1.81
N ALA A 268 6.87 -11.00 1.58
CA ALA A 268 8.27 -11.37 1.52
C ALA A 268 8.77 -11.95 2.86
N TRP A 269 8.41 -11.30 3.98
CA TRP A 269 8.75 -11.82 5.32
C TRP A 269 8.09 -13.16 5.63
N GLU A 270 6.83 -13.36 5.23
CA GLU A 270 6.15 -14.65 5.37
C GLU A 270 6.79 -15.76 4.53
N ALA A 271 7.34 -15.40 3.36
CA ALA A 271 8.12 -16.30 2.52
C ALA A 271 9.54 -16.56 3.06
N GLY A 272 9.95 -15.87 4.14
CA GLY A 272 11.27 -16.01 4.75
C GLY A 272 12.37 -15.19 4.10
N ALA A 273 12.03 -14.19 3.28
CA ALA A 273 13.01 -13.24 2.73
C ALA A 273 13.47 -12.28 3.82
N ASP A 274 14.78 -12.25 4.08
CA ASP A 274 15.43 -11.43 5.10
C ASP A 274 16.06 -10.14 4.53
N SER A 275 16.06 -9.96 3.21
CA SER A 275 16.50 -8.72 2.57
C SER A 275 15.53 -8.36 1.45
N VAL A 276 14.84 -7.22 1.55
CA VAL A 276 13.73 -6.88 0.66
C VAL A 276 13.82 -5.44 0.16
N ALA A 277 13.69 -5.24 -1.16
CA ALA A 277 13.52 -3.93 -1.77
C ALA A 277 12.02 -3.60 -1.93
N VAL A 278 11.51 -2.68 -1.12
CA VAL A 278 10.14 -2.15 -1.24
C VAL A 278 10.12 -1.08 -2.33
N LEU A 279 9.39 -1.32 -3.42
CA LEU A 279 9.42 -0.48 -4.63
C LEU A 279 8.04 0.12 -4.93
N GLY A 280 7.79 1.31 -4.41
CA GLY A 280 6.50 1.99 -4.59
C GLY A 280 6.46 2.76 -5.91
N TYR A 281 5.78 2.18 -6.90
CA TYR A 281 5.50 2.79 -8.19
C TYR A 281 4.24 3.66 -8.10
N GLY A 282 4.34 4.86 -8.65
CA GLY A 282 3.25 5.80 -8.78
C GLY A 282 2.95 6.09 -10.24
N ASP A 283 1.69 6.01 -10.66
CA ASP A 283 1.29 6.40 -12.00
C ASP A 283 1.47 7.90 -12.28
N GLY A 284 1.61 8.24 -13.56
CA GLY A 284 2.37 9.44 -13.98
C GLY A 284 3.89 9.21 -13.95
N ALA A 285 4.27 8.09 -13.32
CA ALA A 285 5.56 7.45 -13.19
C ALA A 285 6.57 8.08 -12.23
N GLY A 286 7.27 7.20 -11.55
CA GLY A 286 8.22 7.53 -10.51
C GLY A 286 8.13 6.47 -9.44
N VAL A 287 9.27 6.16 -8.84
CA VAL A 287 9.43 5.08 -7.90
C VAL A 287 10.21 5.57 -6.71
N ASP A 288 9.74 5.21 -5.52
CA ASP A 288 10.55 5.21 -4.29
C ASP A 288 10.95 3.79 -3.95
N ALA A 289 12.24 3.60 -3.67
CA ALA A 289 12.80 2.36 -3.20
C ALA A 289 13.25 2.51 -1.74
N VAL A 290 12.96 1.50 -0.92
CA VAL A 290 13.48 1.35 0.44
C VAL A 290 13.99 -0.08 0.58
N ALA A 291 15.28 -0.26 0.81
CA ALA A 291 15.90 -1.55 1.10
C ALA A 291 15.86 -1.82 2.61
N ILE A 292 15.35 -2.99 2.98
CA ILE A 292 15.12 -3.41 4.35
C ILE A 292 15.80 -4.75 4.58
N GLU A 293 16.61 -4.84 5.62
CA GLU A 293 17.31 -6.05 6.06
C GLU A 293 16.74 -6.55 7.38
N GLY A 294 16.53 -7.86 7.51
CA GLY A 294 15.82 -8.51 8.60
C GLY A 294 14.32 -8.69 8.35
N THR A 295 13.71 -9.49 9.21
CA THR A 295 12.28 -9.80 9.20
C THR A 295 11.62 -9.35 10.50
N ARG A 296 10.29 -9.35 10.51
CA ARG A 296 9.46 -9.19 11.70
C ARG A 296 8.20 -10.01 11.53
N SER A 297 7.77 -10.72 12.57
CA SER A 297 6.49 -11.44 12.52
C SER A 297 5.34 -10.46 12.67
N VAL A 298 4.41 -10.47 11.71
CA VAL A 298 3.25 -9.56 11.72
C VAL A 298 1.98 -10.39 11.56
N GLU A 299 1.09 -10.36 12.55
CA GLU A 299 -0.25 -10.93 12.40
C GLU A 299 -1.18 -9.89 11.76
N TRP A 300 -1.44 -10.02 10.46
CA TRP A 300 -2.28 -9.08 9.71
C TRP A 300 -3.49 -9.72 9.01
N ARG A 301 -3.52 -11.06 8.88
CA ARG A 301 -4.66 -11.77 8.28
C ARG A 301 -5.90 -11.63 9.15
N ARG A 302 -7.05 -11.40 8.53
CA ARG A 302 -8.34 -11.28 9.22
C ARG A 302 -9.40 -12.18 8.59
N PRO A 303 -10.37 -12.70 9.39
CA PRO A 303 -11.48 -13.48 8.87
C PRO A 303 -12.25 -12.71 7.81
N ALA A 304 -12.45 -13.36 6.66
CA ALA A 304 -13.24 -12.83 5.54
C ALA A 304 -14.74 -13.00 5.77
N SER A 305 -15.54 -12.14 5.15
CA SER A 305 -17.00 -12.29 5.02
C SER A 305 -17.36 -12.05 3.56
N ASP A 306 -17.90 -13.08 2.91
CA ASP A 306 -18.19 -13.06 1.47
C ASP A 306 -19.38 -12.18 1.14
N LEU A 307 -19.19 -11.31 0.14
CA LEU A 307 -20.23 -10.48 -0.44
C LEU A 307 -20.82 -11.15 -1.67
N THR A 308 -22.14 -11.09 -1.81
CA THR A 308 -22.77 -11.23 -3.13
C THR A 308 -22.42 -10.03 -4.02
N TYR A 309 -22.56 -10.18 -5.34
CA TYR A 309 -22.30 -9.06 -6.27
C TYR A 309 -23.20 -7.84 -6.00
N ALA A 310 -24.46 -8.05 -5.59
CA ALA A 310 -25.36 -6.96 -5.25
C ALA A 310 -24.95 -6.22 -3.95
N GLU A 311 -24.48 -6.94 -2.94
CA GLU A 311 -23.92 -6.32 -1.74
C GLU A 311 -22.64 -5.56 -2.05
N TYR A 312 -21.77 -6.13 -2.89
CA TYR A 312 -20.58 -5.47 -3.39
C TYR A 312 -20.89 -4.11 -4.03
N LEU A 313 -21.84 -4.06 -4.98
CA LEU A 313 -22.22 -2.79 -5.62
C LEU A 313 -22.74 -1.73 -4.63
N ARG A 314 -23.49 -2.15 -3.60
CA ARG A 314 -23.96 -1.23 -2.55
C ARG A 314 -22.83 -0.74 -1.67
N THR A 315 -21.96 -1.66 -1.23
CA THR A 315 -20.80 -1.35 -0.39
C THR A 315 -19.85 -0.38 -1.09
N ARG A 316 -19.66 -0.53 -2.40
CA ARG A 316 -18.84 0.35 -3.24
C ARG A 316 -19.52 1.66 -3.61
N GLY A 317 -20.79 1.86 -3.24
CA GLY A 317 -21.54 3.07 -3.54
C GLY A 317 -22.00 3.21 -4.99
N HIS A 318 -21.91 2.14 -5.80
CA HIS A 318 -22.38 2.14 -7.18
C HIS A 318 -23.91 2.13 -7.29
N VAL A 319 -24.59 1.49 -6.34
CA VAL A 319 -26.06 1.44 -6.29
C VAL A 319 -26.54 2.02 -4.97
N LEU A 320 -27.33 3.10 -5.03
CA LEU A 320 -27.94 3.69 -3.85
C LEU A 320 -29.19 2.91 -3.40
N PRO A 321 -29.54 2.91 -2.10
CA PRO A 321 -30.71 2.20 -1.58
C PRO A 321 -32.05 2.58 -2.24
N SER A 322 -32.13 3.76 -2.86
CA SER A 322 -33.32 4.25 -3.58
C SER A 322 -33.36 3.88 -5.07
N GLY A 323 -32.45 3.02 -5.56
CA GLY A 323 -32.50 2.50 -6.94
C GLY A 323 -32.08 3.48 -8.03
N GLY A 324 -31.21 4.45 -7.71
CA GLY A 324 -30.55 5.30 -8.70
C GLY A 324 -29.06 4.96 -8.80
N ASP A 325 -28.54 4.92 -10.02
CA ASP A 325 -27.11 5.00 -10.30
C ASP A 325 -26.63 6.43 -9.96
N ARG A 326 -25.39 6.58 -9.46
CA ARG A 326 -24.78 7.89 -9.21
C ARG A 326 -24.51 8.66 -10.50
#